data_AF-A0A0C3GAK9-F1
#
_entry.id   AF-A0A0C3GAK9-F1
#
_cell.length_a   1.000
_cell.length_b   1.000
_cell.length_c   1.000
_cell.angle_alpha   90.00
_cell.angle_beta   90.00
_cell.angle_gamma   90.00
#
_symmetry.space_group_name_H-M   'P 1'
#
loop_
_entity.id
_entity.type
_entity.pdbx_description
1 polymer ?
#
loop_
_entity_poly.entity_id
_entity_poly.type
_entity_poly.pdbx_seq_one_letter_code
_entity_poly.pdbx_strand_id
1 'polypeptide(L)' 'YFKVVVNDTQLHIEPNLAIALRHLRSEVSDLVIWIDAVCINQKDPEEKSWQVGLMRRVYLQAERVLVWLG' A
#
# COMPACT_ATOMS: atom_id res chain seq x y z
N TYR A 1 -17.51 -2.11 -5.11
CA TYR A 1 -16.50 -2.78 -4.26
C TYR A 1 -15.17 -2.83 -5.00
N PHE A 2 -14.13 -2.19 -4.47
CA PHE A 2 -12.81 -2.13 -5.12
C PHE A 2 -11.91 -3.24 -4.57
N LYS A 3 -11.13 -3.87 -5.46
CA LYS A 3 -10.24 -4.99 -5.13
C LYS A 3 -8.90 -4.83 -5.84
N VAL A 4 -7.84 -5.34 -5.21
CA VAL A 4 -6.51 -5.53 -5.80
C VAL A 4 -6.09 -6.99 -5.61
N VAL A 5 -5.27 -7.52 -6.52
CA VAL A 5 -4.68 -8.87 -6.39
C VAL A 5 -3.23 -8.72 -5.95
N VAL A 6 -2.86 -9.39 -4.86
CA VAL A 6 -1.50 -9.41 -4.32
C VAL A 6 -1.14 -10.86 -4.04
N ASN A 7 -0.07 -11.37 -4.65
CA ASN A 7 0.37 -12.77 -4.53
C ASN A 7 -0.80 -13.76 -4.68
N ASP A 8 -1.55 -13.62 -5.79
CA ASP A 8 -2.74 -14.42 -6.13
C ASP A 8 -3.92 -14.34 -5.15
N THR A 9 -3.85 -13.43 -4.17
CA THR A 9 -4.90 -13.21 -3.17
C THR A 9 -5.66 -11.91 -3.45
N GLN A 10 -7.00 -11.98 -3.45
CA GLN A 10 -7.83 -10.78 -3.56
C GLN A 10 -7.92 -10.03 -2.23
N LEU A 11 -7.47 -8.78 -2.23
CA LEU A 11 -7.61 -7.87 -1.10
C LEU A 11 -8.68 -6.82 -1.40
N HIS A 12 -9.56 -6.60 -0.42
CA HIS A 12 -10.51 -5.49 -0.45
C HIS A 12 -9.82 -4.21 -0.03
N ILE A 13 -10.01 -3.14 -0.81
CA ILE A 13 -9.42 -1.82 -0.53
C ILE A 13 -10.51 -0.76 -0.48
N GLU A 14 -10.21 0.31 0.24
CA GLU A 14 -11.09 1.47 0.32
C GLU A 14 -11.19 2.20 -1.03
N PRO A 15 -12.33 2.86 -1.33
CA PRO A 15 -12.52 3.61 -2.56
C PRO A 15 -11.43 4.65 -2.82
N ASN A 16 -10.99 5.36 -1.78
CA ASN A 16 -9.97 6.40 -1.89
C ASN A 16 -8.63 5.82 -2.37
N LEU A 17 -8.21 4.70 -1.78
CA LEU A 17 -6.99 3.98 -2.20
C LEU A 17 -7.12 3.45 -3.64
N ALA A 18 -8.30 2.95 -4.02
CA ALA A 18 -8.52 2.48 -5.38
C ALA A 18 -8.42 3.60 -6.43
N ILE A 19 -8.83 4.82 -6.09
CA ILE A 19 -8.67 5.99 -6.96
C ILE A 19 -7.21 6.40 -7.02
N ALA A 20 -6.53 6.49 -5.88
CA ALA A 20 -5.10 6.82 -5.81
C ALA A 20 -4.25 5.84 -6.64
N LEU A 21 -4.45 4.54 -6.49
CA LEU A 21 -3.74 3.51 -7.25
C LEU A 21 -3.95 3.63 -8.77
N ARG A 22 -5.14 4.03 -9.23
CA ARG A 22 -5.39 4.27 -10.66
C ARG A 22 -4.65 5.49 -11.18
N HIS A 23 -4.50 6.54 -10.38
CA HIS A 23 -3.74 7.73 -10.76
C HIS A 23 -2.22 7.50 -10.72
N LEU A 24 -1.76 6.65 -9.81
CA LEU A 24 -0.34 6.30 -9.68
C LEU A 24 0.12 5.28 -10.72
N ARG A 25 -0.82 4.57 -11.35
CA ARG A 25 -0.51 3.57 -12.37
C ARG A 25 0.11 4.25 -13.60
N SER A 26 1.31 3.79 -13.98
CA SER A 26 1.96 4.13 -15.23
C SER A 26 1.66 3.05 -16.28
N GLU A 27 1.51 3.45 -17.54
CA GLU A 27 1.41 2.52 -18.68
C GLU A 27 2.79 2.08 -19.19
N VAL A 28 3.84 2.78 -18.78
CA VAL A 28 5.19 2.68 -19.36
C VAL A 28 6.15 1.90 -18.45
N SER A 29 5.93 1.94 -17.14
CA SER A 29 6.85 1.33 -16.17
C SER A 29 6.11 0.82 -14.94
N ASP A 30 6.61 -0.26 -14.37
CA ASP A 30 6.14 -0.75 -13.08
C ASP A 30 6.53 0.22 -11.95
N LEU A 31 5.64 0.37 -10.97
CA LEU A 31 5.87 1.16 -9.77
C LEU A 31 5.96 0.23 -8.56
N VAL A 32 7.10 0.24 -7.88
CA VAL A 32 7.23 -0.39 -6.56
C VAL A 32 6.71 0.59 -5.52
N ILE A 33 5.57 0.25 -4.92
CA ILE A 33 4.92 1.08 -3.90
C ILE A 33 4.66 0.28 -2.63
N TRP A 34 4.87 0.92 -1.49
CA TRP A 34 4.47 0.42 -0.19
C TRP A 34 3.22 1.16 0.28
N ILE A 35 2.19 0.42 0.67
CA ILE A 35 0.93 0.95 1.20
C ILE A 35 0.61 0.14 2.45
N ASP A 36 0.50 0.77 3.60
CA ASP A 36 0.25 0.12 4.89
C ASP A 36 -1.03 -0.74 4.89
N ALA A 37 -2.11 -0.27 4.25
CA ALA A 37 -3.36 -1.01 4.11
C ALA A 37 -3.25 -2.29 3.24
N VAL A 38 -2.17 -2.45 2.47
CA VAL A 38 -1.96 -3.58 1.54
C VAL A 38 -0.78 -4.45 1.97
N CYS A 39 0.35 -3.83 2.31
CA CYS A 39 1.61 -4.50 2.62
C CYS A 39 1.69 -5.02 4.07
N ILE A 40 0.85 -4.51 4.98
CA ILE A 40 0.76 -5.01 6.35
C ILE A 40 -0.44 -5.96 6.44
N ASN A 41 -0.24 -7.15 7.00
CA ASN A 41 -1.33 -8.07 7.28
C ASN A 41 -2.17 -7.54 8.45
N GLN A 42 -3.22 -6.81 8.12
CA GLN A 42 -4.12 -6.20 9.09
C GLN A 42 -4.83 -7.21 10.02
N LYS A 43 -4.80 -8.52 9.69
CA LYS A 43 -5.43 -9.59 10.47
C LYS A 43 -4.48 -10.28 11.44
N ASP A 44 -3.18 -9.99 11.36
CA ASP A 44 -2.16 -10.55 12.25
C ASP A 44 -1.63 -9.44 13.17
N PRO A 45 -2.04 -9.40 14.45
CA PRO A 45 -1.62 -8.35 15.38
C PRO A 45 -0.11 -8.31 15.63
N GLU A 46 0.57 -9.46 15.57
CA GLU A 46 2.01 -9.57 15.82
C GLU A 46 2.80 -8.98 14.64
N GLU A 47 2.48 -9.42 13.42
CA GLU A 47 3.08 -8.89 12.19
C GLU A 47 2.76 -7.40 12.02
N LYS A 48 1.51 -7.00 12.27
CA LYS A 48 1.11 -5.59 12.24
C LYS A 48 1.92 -4.73 13.20
N SER A 49 2.07 -5.14 14.45
CA SER A 49 2.84 -4.40 15.45
C SER A 49 4.29 -4.23 15.01
N TRP A 50 4.89 -5.30 14.51
CA TRP A 50 6.25 -5.30 13.96
C TRP A 50 6.39 -4.33 12.77
N GLN A 51 5.51 -4.41 11.78
CA GLN A 51 5.53 -3.55 10.58
C GLN A 51 5.29 -2.07 10.92
N VAL A 52 4.38 -1.78 11.86
CA VAL A 52 4.14 -0.41 12.34
C VAL A 52 5.41 0.16 12.99
N GLY A 53 6.14 -0.65 13.75
CA GLY A 53 7.46 -0.28 14.28
C GLY A 53 8.50 0.06 13.20
N LEU A 54 8.36 -0.50 12.00
CA LEU A 54 9.24 -0.24 10.85
C LEU A 54 8.84 0.97 10.01
N MET A 55 7.63 1.53 10.17
CA MET A 55 7.11 2.60 9.30
C MET A 55 8.07 3.78 9.18
N ARG A 56 8.68 4.21 10.30
CA ARG A 56 9.68 5.28 10.29
C ARG A 56 10.82 4.98 9.31
N ARG A 57 11.33 3.75 9.32
CA ARG A 57 12.39 3.31 8.43
C ARG A 57 11.91 3.25 6.99
N VAL A 58 10.71 2.73 6.73
CA VAL A 58 10.12 2.68 5.39
C VAL A 58 10.02 4.09 4.79
N TYR A 59 9.45 5.05 5.52
CA TYR A 59 9.37 6.43 5.05
C TYR A 59 10.74 7.08 4.83
N LEU A 60 11.71 6.83 5.72
CA LEU A 60 13.07 7.36 5.57
C LEU A 60 13.84 6.76 4.38
N GLN A 61 13.53 5.52 4.00
CA GLN A 61 14.22 4.80 2.92
C GLN A 61 13.49 4.89 1.58
N ALA A 62 12.27 5.41 1.55
CA ALA A 62 11.52 5.61 0.31
C ALA A 62 12.19 6.68 -0.55
N GLU A 63 12.33 6.43 -1.86
CA GLU A 63 12.79 7.45 -2.81
C GLU A 63 11.87 8.67 -2.79
N ARG A 64 10.56 8.43 -2.66
CA ARG A 64 9.52 9.45 -2.61
C ARG A 64 8.41 9.01 -1.67
N VAL A 65 7.86 9.97 -0.95
CA VAL A 65 6.66 9.80 -0.14
C VAL A 65 5.54 10.60 -0.81
N LEU A 66 4.47 9.91 -1.18
CA LEU A 66 3.32 10.52 -1.86
C LEU A 66 2.17 10.68 -0.85
N VAL A 67 1.53 11.85 -0.88
CA VAL A 67 0.34 12.13 -0.08
C VAL A 67 -0.85 12.25 -1.03
N TRP A 68 -1.93 11.53 -0.73
CA TRP A 68 -3.17 11.56 -1.49
C TRP A 68 -4.28 12.18 -0.63
N LEU A 69 -4.87 13.29 -1.09
CA LEU A 69 -5.83 14.08 -0.32
C LEU A 69 -7.31 13.82 -0.69
N GLY A 70 -7.56 12.94 -1.66
CA GLY A 70 -8.90 12.70 -2.21
C GLY A 70 -9.11 13.39 -3.54
#